data_AF-D9CGH7-F1
#
_entry.id   AF-D9CGH7-F1
#
_cell.length_a   1.000
_cell.length_b   1.000
_cell.length_c   1.000
_cell.angle_alpha   90.00
_cell.angle_beta   90.00
_cell.angle_gamma   90.00
#
_symmetry.space_group_name_H-M   'P 1'
#
loop_
_entity.id
_entity.type
_entity.pdbx_description
1 polymer ?
#
loop_
_entity_poly.entity_id
_entity_poly.type
_entity_poly.pdbx_seq_one_letter_code
_entity_poly.pdbx_strand_id
1 'polypeptide(L)'
;MIDPIVILLIVYGVTTLATVLVTLADYIDQVGGLDLTGLLYGLRELTIVAIEIIWWIVILKAWGLLNIPWQAEEISLSEPSGQLVYIFVLSVALLIALLYWDGHIGSSAGVALISALILNAFIDLGFLGVLLVVGAIVLVLTAWILGSEIRTKIPVKKKKAGL
;
A
#
# COMPACT_ATOMS: atom_id res chain seq x y z
N MET A 1 -19.57 -17.42 6.29
CA MET A 1 -19.89 -16.22 5.49
C MET A 1 -18.76 -15.24 5.68
N ILE A 2 -18.27 -14.59 4.62
CA ILE A 2 -17.19 -13.59 4.74
C ILE A 2 -17.80 -12.30 5.29
N ASP A 3 -17.16 -11.69 6.29
CA ASP A 3 -17.60 -10.44 6.90
C ASP A 3 -17.55 -9.30 5.86
N PRO A 4 -18.62 -8.49 5.69
CA PRO A 4 -18.62 -7.33 4.80
C PRO A 4 -17.43 -6.37 5.02
N ILE A 5 -16.93 -6.26 6.25
CA ILE A 5 -15.80 -5.39 6.60
C ILE A 5 -14.50 -5.93 6.02
N VAL A 6 -14.32 -7.25 5.98
CA VAL A 6 -13.19 -7.89 5.29
C VAL A 6 -13.23 -7.60 3.79
N ILE A 7 -14.43 -7.63 3.19
CA ILE A 7 -14.60 -7.28 1.77
C ILE A 7 -14.20 -5.82 1.52
N LEU A 8 -14.63 -4.90 2.38
CA LEU A 8 -14.26 -3.48 2.28
C LEU A 8 -12.74 -3.27 2.41
N LEU A 9 -12.08 -3.98 3.33
CA LEU A 9 -10.62 -3.95 3.46
C LEU A 9 -9.91 -4.48 2.20
N ILE A 10 -10.42 -5.56 1.60
CA ILE A 10 -9.89 -6.10 0.35
C ILE A 10 -10.07 -5.08 -0.79
N VAL A 11 -11.26 -4.48 -0.92
CA VAL A 11 -11.53 -3.46 -1.94
C VAL A 11 -10.61 -2.26 -1.76
N TYR A 12 -10.46 -1.79 -0.52
CA TYR A 12 -9.55 -0.71 -0.18
C TYR A 12 -8.10 -1.05 -0.56
N GLY A 13 -7.60 -2.23 -0.16
CA GLY A 13 -6.25 -2.68 -0.47
C GLY A 13 -5.98 -2.88 -1.97
N VAL A 14 -6.95 -3.40 -2.71
CA VAL A 14 -6.86 -3.53 -4.18
C VAL A 14 -6.83 -2.15 -4.84
N THR A 15 -7.64 -1.20 -4.36
CA THR A 15 -7.70 0.16 -4.92
C THR A 15 -6.41 0.92 -4.66
N THR A 16 -5.85 0.85 -3.45
CA THR A 16 -4.56 1.49 -3.13
C THR A 16 -3.40 0.84 -3.87
N LEU A 17 -3.39 -0.49 -4.00
CA LEU A 17 -2.39 -1.19 -4.81
C LEU A 17 -2.48 -0.79 -6.29
N ALA A 18 -3.69 -0.63 -6.83
CA ALA A 18 -3.88 -0.16 -8.21
C ALA A 18 -3.25 1.22 -8.43
N THR A 19 -3.35 2.14 -7.46
CA THR A 19 -2.65 3.44 -7.50
C THR A 19 -1.15 3.26 -7.62
N VAL A 20 -0.54 2.36 -6.84
CA VAL A 20 0.91 2.04 -6.95
C VAL A 20 1.28 1.56 -8.35
N LEU A 21 0.45 0.69 -8.94
CA LEU A 21 0.68 0.16 -10.28
C LEU A 21 0.54 1.24 -11.36
N VAL A 22 -0.39 2.19 -11.20
CA VAL A 22 -0.53 3.35 -12.09
C VAL A 22 0.70 4.25 -12.01
N THR A 23 1.17 4.58 -10.81
CA THR A 23 2.40 5.37 -10.62
C THR A 23 3.61 4.69 -11.27
N LEU A 24 3.71 3.37 -11.15
CA LEU A 24 4.76 2.59 -11.79
C LEU A 24 4.64 2.58 -13.32
N ALA A 25 3.42 2.48 -13.85
CA ALA A 25 3.17 2.52 -15.29
C ALA A 25 3.56 3.88 -15.89
N ASP A 26 3.20 4.99 -15.22
CA ASP A 26 3.57 6.35 -15.63
C ASP A 26 5.10 6.53 -15.64
N TYR A 27 5.80 5.98 -14.64
CA TYR A 27 7.25 5.97 -14.61
C TYR A 27 7.86 5.18 -15.78
N ILE A 28 7.35 3.98 -16.05
CA ILE A 28 7.83 3.13 -17.15
C ILE A 28 7.59 3.81 -18.51
N ASP A 29 6.46 4.49 -18.70
CA ASP A 29 6.16 5.21 -19.95
C ASP A 29 7.13 6.39 -20.16
N GLN A 30 7.49 7.10 -19.08
CA GLN A 30 8.46 8.20 -19.14
C GLN A 30 9.90 7.75 -19.40
N VAL A 31 10.33 6.66 -18.76
CA VAL A 31 11.72 6.19 -18.79
C VAL A 31 11.95 5.14 -19.90
N GLY A 32 10.88 4.58 -20.47
CA GLY A 32 10.93 3.57 -21.54
C GLY A 32 11.17 2.14 -21.05
N GLY A 33 11.13 1.90 -19.73
CA GLY A 33 11.34 0.59 -19.12
C GLY A 33 11.36 0.62 -17.59
N LEU A 34 11.38 -0.55 -16.96
CA LEU A 34 11.60 -0.69 -15.52
C LEU A 34 13.10 -0.81 -15.23
N ASP A 35 13.66 0.18 -14.56
CA ASP A 35 15.01 0.15 -13.99
C ASP A 35 14.96 -0.16 -12.46
N LEU A 36 16.13 -0.20 -11.82
CA LEU A 36 16.21 -0.44 -10.37
C LEU A 36 15.49 0.68 -9.59
N THR A 37 15.52 1.91 -10.08
CA THR A 37 14.89 3.07 -9.44
C THR A 37 13.38 2.93 -9.39
N GLY A 38 12.75 2.57 -10.52
CA GLY A 38 11.32 2.29 -10.60
C GLY A 38 10.89 1.14 -9.69
N LEU A 39 11.71 0.08 -9.61
CA LEU A 39 11.45 -1.02 -8.68
C LEU A 39 11.47 -0.55 -7.21
N LEU A 40 12.47 0.25 -6.83
CA LEU A 40 12.58 0.79 -5.47
C LEU A 40 11.42 1.73 -5.13
N TYR A 41 10.94 2.54 -6.07
CA TYR A 41 9.77 3.39 -5.87
C TYR A 41 8.50 2.57 -5.66
N GLY A 42 8.27 1.55 -6.50
CA GLY A 42 7.12 0.68 -6.34
C GLY A 42 7.17 -0.12 -5.03
N LEU A 43 8.34 -0.62 -4.61
CA LEU A 43 8.50 -1.30 -3.32
C LEU A 43 8.25 -0.36 -2.13
N ARG A 44 8.71 0.89 -2.21
CA ARG A 44 8.42 1.92 -1.21
C ARG A 44 6.92 2.13 -1.07
N GLU A 45 6.22 2.33 -2.18
CA GLU A 45 4.77 2.57 -2.15
C GLU A 45 3.99 1.35 -1.69
N LEU A 46 4.39 0.16 -2.13
CA LEU A 46 3.83 -1.08 -1.61
C LEU A 46 3.96 -1.18 -0.09
N THR A 47 5.11 -0.77 0.46
CA THR A 47 5.35 -0.78 1.91
C THR A 47 4.42 0.18 2.65
N ILE A 48 4.19 1.37 2.09
CA ILE A 48 3.22 2.34 2.63
C ILE A 48 1.83 1.71 2.70
N VAL A 49 1.37 1.17 1.57
CA VAL A 49 0.03 0.57 1.45
C VAL A 49 -0.12 -0.61 2.42
N ALA A 50 0.89 -1.48 2.54
CA ALA A 50 0.85 -2.61 3.46
C ALA A 50 0.73 -2.18 4.92
N ILE A 51 1.52 -1.17 5.35
CA ILE A 51 1.46 -0.62 6.70
C ILE A 51 0.11 0.06 6.95
N GLU A 52 -0.40 0.82 5.98
CA GLU A 52 -1.69 1.50 6.07
C GLU A 52 -2.84 0.51 6.23
N ILE A 53 -2.86 -0.58 5.45
CA ILE A 53 -3.83 -1.67 5.59
C ILE A 53 -3.78 -2.29 7.00
N ILE A 54 -2.59 -2.50 7.55
CA ILE A 54 -2.43 -3.01 8.92
C ILE A 54 -3.03 -2.05 9.94
N TRP A 55 -2.81 -0.74 9.79
CA TRP A 55 -3.41 0.22 10.71
C TRP A 55 -4.93 0.20 10.68
N TRP A 56 -5.53 0.07 9.49
CA TRP A 56 -6.98 -0.12 9.39
C TRP A 56 -7.46 -1.42 10.04
N ILE A 57 -6.72 -2.51 9.89
CA ILE A 57 -7.02 -3.78 10.59
C ILE A 57 -6.97 -3.59 12.11
N VAL A 58 -5.93 -2.95 12.63
CA VAL A 58 -5.76 -2.69 14.07
C VAL A 58 -6.92 -1.84 14.61
N ILE A 59 -7.30 -0.78 13.89
CA ILE A 59 -8.45 0.10 14.21
C ILE A 59 -9.74 -0.71 14.26
N LEU A 60 -10.02 -1.52 13.24
CA LEU A 60 -11.25 -2.29 13.14
C LEU A 60 -11.32 -3.42 14.19
N LYS A 61 -10.19 -4.05 14.51
CA LYS A 61 -10.10 -5.02 15.61
C LYS A 61 -10.37 -4.36 16.97
N ALA A 62 -9.81 -3.17 17.22
CA ALA A 62 -10.06 -2.43 18.47
C ALA A 62 -11.55 -2.11 18.68
N TRP A 63 -12.31 -1.92 17.59
CA TRP A 63 -13.75 -1.70 17.62
C TRP A 63 -14.58 -2.99 17.75
N GLY A 64 -13.95 -4.16 17.73
CA GLY A 64 -14.64 -5.45 17.68
C GLY A 64 -15.35 -5.72 16.35
N LEU A 65 -15.03 -4.94 15.31
CA LEU A 65 -15.64 -5.03 13.98
C LEU A 65 -14.95 -6.08 13.10
N LEU A 66 -13.76 -6.55 13.48
CA LEU A 66 -13.00 -7.52 12.73
C LEU A 66 -12.56 -8.66 13.65
N ASN A 67 -13.03 -9.87 13.35
CA ASN A 67 -12.66 -11.08 14.09
C ASN A 67 -11.78 -11.99 13.24
N ILE A 68 -10.53 -11.57 13.05
CA ILE A 68 -9.49 -12.38 12.39
C ILE A 68 -8.40 -12.77 13.41
N PRO A 69 -7.75 -13.94 13.23
CA PRO A 69 -6.55 -14.29 13.99
C PRO A 69 -5.50 -13.19 13.83
N TRP A 70 -4.93 -12.75 14.96
CA TRP A 70 -3.94 -11.68 15.01
C TRP A 70 -2.89 -12.05 16.04
N GLN A 71 -1.61 -12.05 15.65
CA GLN A 71 -0.53 -12.52 16.52
C GLN A 71 0.11 -11.41 17.37
N ALA A 72 -0.21 -10.15 17.05
CA ALA A 72 0.31 -8.98 17.74
C ALA A 72 -0.60 -8.54 18.90
N GLU A 73 -0.16 -7.55 19.67
CA GLU A 73 -0.94 -6.98 20.77
C GLU A 73 -2.24 -6.37 20.24
N GLU A 74 -3.33 -6.56 20.98
CA GLU A 74 -4.63 -5.99 20.65
C GLU A 74 -4.90 -4.74 21.49
N ILE A 75 -5.47 -3.72 20.86
CA ILE A 75 -5.83 -2.48 21.55
C ILE A 75 -7.16 -2.66 22.27
N SER A 76 -7.15 -2.52 23.60
CA SER A 76 -8.36 -2.53 24.41
C SER A 76 -8.91 -1.12 24.65
N LEU A 77 -10.09 -0.82 24.11
CA LEU A 77 -10.74 0.49 24.29
C LEU A 77 -11.38 0.68 25.68
N SER A 78 -11.40 -0.36 26.52
CA SER A 78 -11.88 -0.26 27.90
C SER A 78 -10.88 0.40 28.85
N GLU A 79 -9.62 0.51 28.44
CA GLU A 79 -8.54 1.08 29.25
C GLU A 79 -8.09 2.45 28.71
N PRO A 80 -7.78 3.44 29.58
CA PRO A 80 -7.29 4.74 29.14
C PRO A 80 -6.01 4.66 28.29
N SER A 81 -5.11 3.73 28.62
CA SER A 81 -3.89 3.44 27.85
C SER A 81 -4.22 3.02 26.42
N GLY A 82 -5.14 2.06 26.24
CA GLY A 82 -5.55 1.58 24.93
C GLY A 82 -6.29 2.64 24.11
N GLN A 83 -7.06 3.52 24.76
CA GLN A 83 -7.68 4.67 24.08
C GLN A 83 -6.65 5.65 23.50
N LEU A 84 -5.56 5.92 24.23
CA LEU A 84 -4.48 6.78 23.74
C LEU A 84 -3.75 6.13 22.56
N VAL A 85 -3.44 4.84 22.64
CA VAL A 85 -2.82 4.09 21.54
C VAL A 85 -3.74 4.10 20.32
N TYR A 86 -5.03 3.88 20.51
CA TYR A 86 -6.03 3.95 19.45
C TYR A 86 -6.04 5.32 18.75
N ILE A 87 -6.11 6.42 19.51
CA ILE A 87 -6.10 7.77 18.94
C ILE A 87 -4.83 8.01 18.14
N PHE A 88 -3.69 7.53 18.65
CA PHE A 88 -2.41 7.67 17.98
C PHE A 88 -2.35 6.86 16.67
N VAL A 89 -2.76 5.59 16.68
CA VAL A 89 -2.86 4.73 15.48
C VAL A 89 -3.79 5.35 14.44
N LEU A 90 -4.99 5.80 14.86
CA LEU A 90 -5.95 6.44 13.97
C LEU A 90 -5.37 7.73 13.35
N SER A 91 -4.73 8.56 14.15
CA SER A 91 -4.13 9.81 13.68
C SER A 91 -3.01 9.55 12.67
N VAL A 92 -2.17 8.54 12.93
CA VAL A 92 -1.12 8.10 12.01
C VAL A 92 -1.73 7.58 10.70
N ALA A 93 -2.72 6.69 10.77
CA ALA A 93 -3.37 6.12 9.59
C ALA A 93 -3.97 7.22 8.70
N LEU A 94 -4.69 8.16 9.31
CA LEU A 94 -5.26 9.31 8.59
C LEU A 94 -4.19 10.23 8.02
N LEU A 95 -3.10 10.47 8.75
CA LEU A 95 -1.99 11.31 8.28
C LEU A 95 -1.28 10.67 7.07
N ILE A 96 -1.05 9.35 7.09
CA ILE A 96 -0.48 8.61 5.96
C ILE A 96 -1.40 8.73 4.75
N ALA A 97 -2.70 8.49 4.93
CA ALA A 97 -3.71 8.60 3.87
C ALA A 97 -3.75 10.01 3.25
N LEU A 98 -3.74 11.05 4.08
CA LEU A 98 -3.74 12.45 3.63
C LEU A 98 -2.45 12.81 2.88
N LEU A 99 -1.29 12.45 3.42
CA LEU A 99 0.00 12.69 2.75
C LEU A 99 0.09 11.95 1.42
N TYR A 100 -0.41 10.72 1.37
CA TYR A 100 -0.42 9.91 0.15
C TYR A 100 -1.37 10.51 -0.89
N TRP A 101 -2.58 10.94 -0.46
CA TRP A 101 -3.55 11.63 -1.31
C TRP A 101 -3.00 12.93 -1.92
N ASP A 102 -2.26 13.72 -1.13
CA ASP A 102 -1.63 14.95 -1.59
C ASP A 102 -0.35 14.73 -2.41
N GLY A 103 0.03 13.48 -2.67
CA GLY A 103 1.24 13.13 -3.45
C GLY A 103 2.57 13.29 -2.70
N HIS A 104 2.54 13.47 -1.37
CA HIS A 104 3.73 13.54 -0.52
C HIS A 104 4.27 12.13 -0.20
N ILE A 105 4.60 11.34 -1.23
CA ILE A 105 4.93 9.91 -1.11
C ILE A 105 6.15 9.68 -0.21
N GLY A 106 7.16 10.55 -0.27
CA GLY A 106 8.35 10.46 0.59
C GLY A 106 8.04 10.68 2.07
N SER A 107 7.23 11.69 2.39
CA SER A 107 6.79 11.97 3.76
C SER A 107 5.86 10.87 4.28
N SER A 108 4.95 10.38 3.44
CA SER A 108 4.06 9.25 3.75
C SER A 108 4.87 7.99 4.08
N ALA A 109 5.91 7.68 3.29
CA ALA A 109 6.85 6.60 3.60
C ALA A 109 7.55 6.78 4.95
N GLY A 110 8.02 7.99 5.25
CA GLY A 110 8.65 8.32 6.53
C GLY A 110 7.70 8.07 7.71
N VAL A 111 6.47 8.58 7.63
CA VAL A 111 5.46 8.41 8.70
C VAL A 111 5.07 6.94 8.84
N ALA A 112 4.87 6.21 7.74
CA ALA A 112 4.55 4.79 7.76
C ALA A 112 5.65 3.97 8.45
N LEU A 113 6.91 4.17 8.08
CA LEU A 113 8.04 3.44 8.67
C LEU A 113 8.28 3.81 10.14
N ILE A 114 8.22 5.10 10.50
CA ILE A 114 8.42 5.55 11.88
C ILE A 114 7.29 5.04 12.78
N SER A 115 6.04 5.13 12.32
CA SER A 115 4.91 4.61 13.09
C SER A 115 4.99 3.10 13.24
N ALA A 116 5.36 2.37 12.20
CA ALA A 116 5.56 0.92 12.28
C ALA A 116 6.67 0.53 13.26
N LEU A 117 7.74 1.33 13.35
CA LEU A 117 8.80 1.13 14.33
C LEU A 117 8.32 1.38 15.77
N ILE A 118 7.60 2.49 16.00
CA ILE A 118 7.13 2.89 17.34
C ILE A 118 6.04 1.95 17.85
N LEU A 119 5.15 1.52 16.96
CA LEU A 119 3.95 0.73 17.28
C LEU A 119 4.08 -0.73 16.84
N ASN A 120 5.32 -1.22 16.68
CA ASN A 120 5.61 -2.57 16.20
C ASN A 120 4.90 -3.67 17.01
N ALA A 121 4.68 -3.45 18.30
CA ALA A 121 3.96 -4.38 19.18
C ALA A 121 2.54 -4.70 18.69
N PHE A 122 1.90 -3.79 17.93
CA PHE A 122 0.55 -3.94 17.40
C PHE A 122 0.52 -4.42 15.94
N ILE A 123 1.69 -4.61 15.32
CA ILE A 123 1.81 -5.08 13.94
C ILE A 123 2.04 -6.59 13.92
N ASP A 124 1.14 -7.33 13.27
CA ASP A 124 1.41 -8.71 12.91
C ASP A 124 2.45 -8.76 11.77
N LEU A 125 3.72 -8.95 12.14
CA LEU A 125 4.84 -9.00 11.19
C LEU A 125 4.72 -10.16 10.20
N GLY A 126 4.09 -11.28 10.61
CA GLY A 126 3.83 -12.40 9.71
C GLY A 126 2.87 -11.98 8.60
N PHE A 127 1.78 -11.32 8.97
CA PHE A 127 0.81 -10.78 8.02
C PHE A 127 1.40 -9.67 7.15
N LEU A 128 2.19 -8.76 7.73
CA LEU A 128 2.94 -7.75 6.95
C LEU A 128 3.85 -8.41 5.91
N GLY A 129 4.58 -9.45 6.29
CA GLY A 129 5.44 -10.20 5.37
C GLY A 129 4.64 -10.80 4.20
N VAL A 130 3.46 -11.35 4.47
CA VAL A 130 2.56 -11.86 3.41
C VAL A 130 2.11 -10.74 2.47
N LEU A 131 1.68 -9.58 3.00
CA LEU A 131 1.27 -8.43 2.17
C LEU A 131 2.41 -7.95 1.26
N LEU A 132 3.63 -7.85 1.81
CA LEU A 132 4.80 -7.42 1.05
C LEU A 132 5.18 -8.43 -0.04
N VAL A 133 5.15 -9.73 0.26
CA VAL A 133 5.48 -10.78 -0.73
C VAL A 133 4.44 -10.81 -1.85
N VAL A 134 3.14 -10.83 -1.50
CA VAL A 134 2.05 -10.84 -2.48
C VAL A 134 2.10 -9.58 -3.35
N GLY A 135 2.25 -8.41 -2.72
CA GLY A 135 2.34 -7.16 -3.43
C GLY A 135 3.56 -7.06 -4.34
N ALA A 136 4.73 -7.56 -3.90
CA ALA A 136 5.93 -7.57 -4.72
C ALA A 136 5.77 -8.48 -5.95
N ILE A 137 5.12 -9.64 -5.79
CA ILE A 137 4.78 -10.52 -6.92
C ILE A 137 3.87 -9.78 -7.90
N VAL A 138 2.81 -9.12 -7.42
CA VAL A 138 1.88 -8.35 -8.28
C VAL A 138 2.61 -7.22 -9.01
N LEU A 139 3.49 -6.50 -8.32
CA LEU A 139 4.29 -5.42 -8.88
C LEU A 139 5.21 -5.91 -10.00
N VAL A 140 5.95 -7.00 -9.76
CA VAL A 140 6.87 -7.58 -10.75
C VAL A 140 6.10 -8.12 -11.96
N LEU A 141 4.99 -8.83 -11.74
CA LEU A 141 4.16 -9.35 -12.83
C LEU A 141 3.57 -8.21 -13.67
N THR A 142 3.07 -7.15 -13.03
CA THR A 142 2.51 -5.99 -13.73
C THR A 142 3.58 -5.28 -14.56
N ALA A 143 4.76 -5.03 -13.97
CA ALA A 143 5.85 -4.41 -14.70
C ALA A 143 6.34 -5.27 -15.88
N TRP A 144 6.33 -6.61 -15.74
CA TRP A 144 6.67 -7.51 -16.83
C TRP A 144 5.63 -7.46 -17.96
N ILE A 145 4.33 -7.46 -17.64
CA ILE A 145 3.24 -7.32 -18.62
C ILE A 145 3.37 -5.98 -19.36
N LEU A 146 3.47 -4.87 -18.64
CA LEU A 146 3.62 -3.54 -19.24
C LEU A 146 4.87 -3.43 -20.12
N GLY A 147 6.00 -3.96 -19.65
CA GLY A 147 7.23 -4.01 -20.43
C GLY A 147 7.11 -4.86 -21.71
N SER A 148 6.34 -5.95 -21.66
CA SER A 148 6.08 -6.79 -22.84
C SER A 148 5.17 -6.09 -23.86
N GLU A 149 4.16 -5.34 -23.40
CA GLU A 149 3.26 -4.55 -24.26
C GLU A 149 4.00 -3.39 -24.94
N ILE A 150 4.88 -2.70 -24.21
CA ILE A 150 5.68 -1.60 -24.77
C ILE A 150 6.63 -2.12 -25.87
N ARG A 151 7.27 -3.28 -25.67
CA ARG A 151 8.15 -3.88 -26.69
C ARG A 151 7.39 -4.42 -27.91
N THR A 152 6.12 -4.78 -27.74
CA THR A 152 5.28 -5.35 -28.82
C THR A 152 4.44 -4.30 -29.55
N LYS A 153 4.30 -3.09 -29.02
CA LYS A 153 3.77 -1.93 -29.77
C LYS A 153 4.70 -1.63 -30.95
N ILE A 154 4.34 -2.17 -32.12
CA ILE A 154 4.92 -1.81 -33.43
C ILE A 154 4.91 -0.28 -33.53
N PRO A 155 6.05 0.38 -33.81
CA PRO A 155 6.07 1.83 -33.94
C PRO A 155 5.13 2.22 -35.07
N VAL A 156 3.99 2.83 -34.73
CA VAL A 156 3.11 3.43 -35.71
C VAL A 156 3.92 4.56 -36.34
N LYS A 157 4.38 4.36 -37.57
CA LYS A 157 4.99 5.41 -38.40
C LYS A 157 4.09 6.63 -38.27
N LYS A 158 4.54 7.68 -37.56
CA LYS A 158 3.94 9.00 -37.69
C LYS A 158 3.98 9.33 -39.16
N LYS A 159 2.82 9.23 -39.83
CA LYS A 159 2.64 9.64 -41.21
C LYS A 159 3.03 11.12 -41.18
N LYS A 160 4.21 11.46 -41.73
CA LYS A 160 4.58 12.86 -41.94
C LYS A 160 3.39 13.47 -42.70
N ALA A 161 2.67 14.37 -42.04
CA ALA A 161 1.78 15.25 -42.74
C ALA A 161 2.70 16.09 -43.64
N GLY A 162 2.78 15.68 -44.91
CA GLY A 162 3.37 16.53 -45.92
C GLY A 162 2.39 17.67 -46.12
N LEU A 163 2.80 18.87 -45.71
CA LEU A 163 2.46 20.17 -46.30
C LEU A 163 3.63 21.10 -45.97
#